data_AF-A0AAI8IRJ8-F1
#
_entry.id   AF-A0AAI8IRJ8-F1
#
_cell.length_a   1.000
_cell.length_b   1.000
_cell.length_c   1.000
_cell.angle_alpha   90.00
_cell.angle_beta   90.00
_cell.angle_gamma   90.00
#
_symmetry.space_group_name_H-M   'P 1'
#
loop_
_entity.id
_entity.type
_entity.pdbx_description
1 polymer ?
#
loop_
_entity_poly.entity_id
_entity_poly.type
_entity_poly.pdbx_seq_one_letter_code
_entity_poly.pdbx_strand_id
1 'polypeptide(L)'
;MTTDYLQQCRLLYIPASHAEDPCKVIMCMAGKLTGDSGGSECNSAEAAFFNIVKKNKHGFLPNHTKDARKAFLNECPDNGEGGSNQSMISQIISKYGKVRL
;
A
#
# COMPACT_ATOMS: atom_id res chain seq x y z
N MET A 1 -24.88 10.05 28.21
CA MET A 1 -24.23 10.72 27.07
C MET A 1 -22.98 9.93 26.65
N THR A 2 -23.13 8.68 26.21
CA THR A 2 -21.97 7.83 25.85
C THR A 2 -22.27 6.84 24.71
N THR A 3 -23.40 6.99 24.00
CA THR A 3 -23.83 6.05 22.94
C THR A 3 -23.66 6.58 21.52
N ASP A 4 -23.07 7.77 21.33
CA ASP A 4 -23.04 8.44 20.01
C ASP A 4 -21.84 8.07 19.13
N TYR A 5 -20.76 7.49 19.67
CA TYR A 5 -19.54 7.17 18.89
C TYR A 5 -19.53 5.82 18.18
N LEU A 6 -20.48 4.92 18.49
CA LEU A 6 -20.55 3.58 17.86
C LEU A 6 -21.47 3.53 16.63
N GLN A 7 -22.24 4.59 16.36
CA GLN A 7 -23.21 4.62 15.26
C GLN A 7 -22.65 5.23 13.95
N GLN A 8 -21.41 5.74 13.94
CA GLN A 8 -20.78 6.30 12.73
C GLN A 8 -19.93 5.28 11.95
N CYS A 9 -19.76 4.04 12.44
CA CYS A 9 -18.92 3.01 11.81
C CYS A 9 -19.70 1.85 11.17
N ARG A 10 -20.97 2.04 10.76
CA ARG A 10 -21.81 0.92 10.29
C ARG A 10 -22.53 1.07 8.96
N LEU A 11 -22.30 2.13 8.17
CA LEU A 11 -22.96 2.26 6.86
C LEU A 11 -22.04 2.21 5.63
N LEU A 12 -20.73 1.96 5.79
CA LEU A 12 -19.82 1.73 4.65
C LEU A 12 -18.73 0.67 4.92
N TYR A 13 -18.97 -0.32 5.78
CA TYR A 13 -18.08 -1.49 5.81
C TYR A 13 -18.49 -2.47 4.71
N ILE A 14 -18.20 -2.08 3.47
CA ILE A 14 -18.06 -3.04 2.38
C ILE A 14 -16.82 -3.85 2.74
N PRO A 15 -16.90 -5.18 2.89
CA PRO A 15 -15.70 -5.98 3.06
C PRO A 15 -14.84 -5.75 1.81
N ALA A 16 -13.71 -5.06 1.99
CA ALA A 16 -12.74 -4.88 0.93
C ALA A 16 -12.32 -6.29 0.46
N SER A 17 -12.61 -6.58 -0.80
CA SER A 17 -12.29 -7.84 -1.45
C SER A 17 -10.78 -8.09 -1.40
N HIS A 18 -10.32 -8.90 -0.45
CA HIS A 18 -9.00 -9.57 -0.40
C HIS A 18 -7.83 -8.78 -1.02
N ALA A 19 -7.70 -7.51 -0.68
CA ALA A 19 -6.55 -6.68 -0.98
C ALA A 19 -5.97 -6.23 0.36
N GLU A 20 -4.65 -6.35 0.52
CA GLU A 20 -3.98 -5.84 1.72
C GLU A 20 -4.23 -4.34 1.87
N ASP A 21 -4.31 -3.88 3.11
CA ASP A 21 -4.53 -2.48 3.44
C ASP A 21 -3.39 -1.59 2.87
N PRO A 22 -3.69 -0.59 2.03
CA PRO A 22 -2.66 0.26 1.44
C PRO A 22 -1.76 0.97 2.45
N CYS A 23 -2.29 1.38 3.61
CA CYS A 23 -1.52 2.03 4.67
C CYS A 23 -0.55 1.06 5.33
N LYS A 24 -0.99 -0.18 5.61
CA LYS A 24 -0.12 -1.25 6.08
C LYS A 24 1.01 -1.53 5.07
N VAL A 25 0.68 -1.55 3.78
CA VAL A 25 1.68 -1.75 2.71
C VAL A 25 2.70 -0.62 2.67
N ILE A 26 2.28 0.65 2.79
CA ILE A 26 3.21 1.79 2.88
C ILE A 26 4.18 1.58 4.04
N MET A 27 3.65 1.28 5.24
CA MET A 27 4.47 1.10 6.44
C MET A 27 5.50 -0.03 6.27
N CYS A 28 5.07 -1.20 5.78
CA CYS A 28 5.95 -2.34 5.56
C CYS A 28 7.02 -2.06 4.48
N MET A 29 6.63 -1.46 3.36
CA MET A 29 7.56 -1.11 2.29
C MET A 29 8.52 0.00 2.70
N ALA A 30 8.11 0.91 3.60
CA ALA A 30 8.99 1.92 4.19
C ALA A 30 10.09 1.28 5.05
N GLY A 31 9.75 0.27 5.86
CA GLY A 31 10.76 -0.53 6.58
C GLY A 31 11.82 -1.12 5.64
N LYS A 32 11.40 -1.66 4.49
CA LYS A 32 12.37 -2.19 3.51
C LYS A 32 13.35 -1.15 2.98
N LEU A 33 12.98 0.14 2.98
CA LEU A 33 13.90 1.21 2.57
C LEU A 33 15.13 1.27 3.48
N THR A 34 14.94 1.05 4.79
CA THR A 34 15.99 1.11 5.83
C THR A 34 16.74 -0.20 6.02
N GLY A 35 16.28 -1.29 5.38
CA GLY A 35 16.86 -2.63 5.54
C GLY A 35 16.09 -3.51 6.54
N ASP A 36 15.02 -2.99 7.12
CA ASP A 36 14.15 -3.72 8.05
C ASP A 36 12.97 -4.32 7.30
N SER A 37 12.91 -5.65 7.21
CA SER A 37 11.67 -6.32 6.82
C SER A 37 10.86 -6.43 8.10
N GLY A 38 9.64 -5.88 8.18
CA GLY A 38 8.84 -5.81 9.42
C GLY A 38 8.36 -7.16 9.97
N GLY A 39 9.19 -8.21 9.90
CA GLY A 39 8.92 -9.57 10.30
C GLY A 39 7.91 -10.27 9.40
N SER A 40 7.39 -11.40 9.88
CA SER A 40 6.33 -12.16 9.21
C SER A 40 5.06 -11.33 8.97
N GLU A 41 4.82 -10.34 9.81
CA GLU A 41 3.65 -9.44 9.75
C GLU A 41 3.59 -8.60 8.47
N CYS A 42 4.75 -8.32 7.87
CA CYS A 42 4.85 -7.57 6.62
C CYS A 42 4.92 -8.43 5.37
N ASN A 43 5.11 -9.74 5.48
CA ASN A 43 5.25 -10.62 4.30
C ASN A 43 4.05 -10.50 3.34
N SER A 44 2.83 -10.49 3.88
CA SER A 44 1.62 -10.40 3.05
C SER A 44 1.49 -9.03 2.39
N ALA A 45 1.80 -7.96 3.13
CA ALA A 45 1.75 -6.58 2.64
C ALA A 45 2.81 -6.32 1.55
N GLU A 46 4.03 -6.81 1.76
CA GLU A 46 5.09 -6.75 0.76
C GLU A 46 4.72 -7.55 -0.50
N ALA A 47 4.19 -8.76 -0.32
CA ALA A 47 3.73 -9.58 -1.43
C ALA A 47 2.60 -8.89 -2.21
N ALA A 48 1.65 -8.25 -1.52
CA ALA A 48 0.59 -7.48 -2.17
C ALA A 48 1.15 -6.35 -3.05
N PHE A 49 2.14 -5.60 -2.57
CA PHE A 49 2.82 -4.59 -3.38
C PHE A 49 3.49 -5.18 -4.63
N PHE A 50 4.26 -6.27 -4.47
CA PHE A 50 5.00 -6.85 -5.58
C PHE A 50 4.10 -7.59 -6.58
N ASN A 51 2.96 -8.12 -6.14
CA ASN A 51 1.94 -8.77 -6.98
C ASN A 51 1.16 -7.79 -7.87
N ILE A 52 1.18 -6.49 -7.59
CA ILE A 52 0.69 -5.47 -8.52
C ILE A 52 1.66 -5.43 -9.70
N VAL A 53 1.27 -6.10 -10.80
CA VAL A 53 2.08 -6.26 -12.00
C VAL A 53 1.22 -5.95 -13.23
N LYS A 54 1.68 -5.02 -14.06
CA LYS A 54 1.10 -4.76 -15.39
C LYS A 54 1.93 -5.48 -16.45
N LYS A 55 1.23 -6.21 -17.32
CA LYS A 55 1.81 -6.98 -18.43
C LYS A 55 0.94 -6.90 -19.66
N ASN A 56 1.54 -7.05 -20.84
CA ASN A 56 0.86 -7.23 -22.12
C ASN A 56 1.44 -8.44 -22.86
N LYS A 57 1.08 -8.63 -24.14
CA LYS A 57 1.62 -9.72 -24.98
C LYS A 57 3.16 -9.68 -25.14
N HIS A 58 3.79 -8.53 -24.90
CA HIS A 58 5.23 -8.33 -24.97
C HIS A 58 5.93 -8.45 -23.61
N GLY A 59 5.19 -8.78 -22.54
CA GLY A 59 5.74 -9.06 -21.23
C GLY A 59 5.50 -7.96 -20.20
N PHE A 60 6.44 -7.83 -19.27
CA PHE A 60 6.35 -6.92 -18.11
C PHE A 60 6.42 -5.46 -18.56
N LEU A 61 5.58 -4.62 -17.96
CA LEU A 61 5.52 -3.19 -18.23
C LEU A 61 5.98 -2.41 -16.98
N PRO A 62 7.28 -2.06 -16.86
CA PRO A 62 7.83 -1.48 -15.63
C PRO A 62 7.19 -0.15 -15.25
N ASN A 63 6.98 0.74 -16.23
CA ASN A 63 6.39 2.05 -15.97
C ASN A 63 4.91 1.93 -15.56
N HIS A 64 4.13 1.12 -16.27
CA HIS A 64 2.73 0.88 -15.93
C HIS A 64 2.57 0.19 -14.57
N THR A 65 3.50 -0.71 -14.22
CA THR A 65 3.54 -1.35 -12.90
C THR A 65 3.85 -0.36 -11.80
N LYS A 66 4.87 0.49 -12.00
CA LYS A 66 5.22 1.58 -11.10
C LYS A 66 4.03 2.52 -10.86
N ASP A 67 3.32 2.90 -11.92
CA ASP A 67 2.16 3.79 -11.81
C ASP A 67 0.98 3.10 -11.09
N ALA A 68 0.73 1.82 -11.36
CA ALA A 68 -0.29 1.04 -10.66
C ALA A 68 0.01 0.86 -9.17
N ARG A 69 1.27 0.58 -8.82
CA ARG A 69 1.73 0.49 -7.43
C ARG A 69 1.58 1.84 -6.72
N LYS A 70 1.92 2.94 -7.39
CA LYS A 70 1.73 4.29 -6.82
C LYS A 70 0.25 4.59 -6.58
N ALA A 71 -0.62 4.25 -7.54
CA ALA A 71 -2.05 4.43 -7.40
C ALA A 71 -2.61 3.65 -6.19
N PHE A 72 -2.21 2.39 -6.03
CA PHE A 72 -2.58 1.57 -4.88
C PHE A 72 -2.15 2.20 -3.55
N LEU A 73 -0.88 2.63 -3.42
CA LEU A 73 -0.44 3.27 -2.16
C LEU A 73 -1.18 4.59 -1.88
N ASN A 74 -1.56 5.33 -2.92
CA ASN A 74 -2.35 6.56 -2.78
C ASN A 74 -3.80 6.32 -2.31
N GLU A 75 -4.27 5.08 -2.25
CA GLU A 75 -5.57 4.74 -1.66
C GLU A 75 -5.52 4.83 -0.12
N CYS A 76 -4.33 4.82 0.49
CA CYS A 76 -4.17 5.12 1.90
C CYS A 76 -4.45 6.62 2.17
N PRO A 77 -5.50 6.98 2.92
CA PRO A 77 -5.80 8.36 3.23
C PRO A 77 -4.69 9.00 4.06
N ASP A 78 -4.41 10.28 3.80
CA ASP A 78 -3.59 11.11 4.69
C ASP A 78 -4.47 11.54 5.87
N ASN A 79 -4.51 10.71 6.92
CA ASN A 79 -5.38 10.91 8.08
C ASN A 79 -4.75 11.82 9.15
N GLY A 80 -3.63 12.49 8.86
CA GLY A 80 -3.00 13.48 9.75
C GLY A 80 -2.32 12.90 11.00
N GLU A 81 -2.56 11.64 11.36
CA GLU A 81 -1.85 10.93 12.42
C GLU A 81 -0.59 10.26 11.85
N GLY A 82 0.55 10.97 11.87
CA GLY A 82 1.86 10.39 11.50
C GLY A 82 2.57 11.04 10.30
N GLY A 83 2.02 12.11 9.73
CA GLY A 83 2.62 12.85 8.62
C GLY A 83 2.22 12.33 7.23
N SER A 84 2.56 13.09 6.18
CA SER A 84 2.08 12.76 4.84
C SER A 84 2.80 11.55 4.24
N ASN A 85 2.03 10.52 3.90
CA ASN A 85 2.49 9.32 3.20
C ASN A 85 3.19 9.61 1.88
N GLN A 86 3.00 10.80 1.31
CA GLN A 86 3.49 11.16 -0.02
C GLN A 86 5.02 11.11 -0.19
N SER A 87 5.77 11.45 0.87
CA SER A 87 7.24 11.31 0.84
C SER A 87 7.65 9.83 0.83
N MET A 88 7.04 9.01 1.69
CA MET A 88 7.33 7.57 1.76
C MET A 88 6.94 6.87 0.46
N ILE A 89 5.74 7.15 -0.06
CA ILE A 89 5.27 6.64 -1.35
C ILE A 89 6.26 6.99 -2.46
N SER A 90 6.74 8.23 -2.50
CA SER A 90 7.72 8.65 -3.51
C SER A 90 9.02 7.85 -3.44
N GLN A 91 9.55 7.60 -2.23
CA GLN A 91 10.75 6.80 -2.00
C GLN A 91 10.54 5.32 -2.35
N ILE A 92 9.43 4.72 -1.90
CA ILE A 92 9.05 3.34 -2.18
C ILE A 92 8.93 3.12 -3.70
N ILE A 93 8.23 4.01 -4.39
CA ILE A 93 8.01 3.90 -5.83
C ILE A 93 9.31 4.13 -6.62
N SER A 94 10.18 5.03 -6.15
CA SER A 94 11.50 5.24 -6.75
C SER A 94 12.36 3.97 -6.67
N LYS A 95 12.41 3.31 -5.51
CA LYS A 95 13.26 2.13 -5.29
C LYS A 95 12.65 0.83 -5.83
N TYR A 96 11.36 0.61 -5.63
CA TYR A 96 10.71 -0.69 -5.87
C TYR A 96 9.63 -0.66 -6.95
N GLY A 97 9.17 0.51 -7.40
CA GLY A 97 8.02 0.61 -8.30
C GLY A 97 8.20 -0.11 -9.64
N LYS A 98 9.43 -0.21 -10.15
CA LYS A 98 9.74 -0.90 -11.41
C LYS A 98 10.31 -2.32 -11.21
N VAL A 99 10.59 -2.72 -9.98
CA VAL A 99 11.25 -3.99 -9.67
C VAL A 99 10.25 -5.13 -9.77
N ARG A 100 10.64 -6.19 -10.47
CA ARG A 100 9.93 -7.46 -10.45
C ARG A 100 10.65 -8.39 -9.48
N LEU A 101 9.98 -8.72 -8.39
CA LEU A 101 10.39 -9.76 -7.45
C LEU A 101 9.53 -11.01 -7.67
#